data_AF-A0AB36R5C3-F1
#
_entry.id   AF-A0AB36R5C3-F1
#
_cell.length_a   1.000
_cell.length_b   1.000
_cell.length_c   1.000
_cell.angle_alpha   90.00
_cell.angle_beta   90.00
_cell.angle_gamma   90.00
#
_symmetry.space_group_name_H-M   'P 1'
#
loop_
_entity.id
_entity.type
_entity.pdbx_description
1 polymer ?
#
loop_
_entity_poly.entity_id
_entity_poly.type
_entity_poly.pdbx_seq_one_letter_code
_entity_poly.pdbx_strand_id
1 'polypeptide(L)' 'MNPIRAFRNWRMYNETVRELNRLNARQLNDLGINRADIERIARKAL' A
#
# COMPACT_ATOMS: atom_id res chain seq x y z
N MET A 1 -3.53 15.33 17.84
CA MET A 1 -3.57 14.59 16.55
C MET A 1 -3.72 15.60 15.43
N ASN A 2 -2.88 15.59 14.39
CA ASN A 2 -2.96 16.58 13.30
C ASN A 2 -3.88 16.03 12.19
N PRO A 3 -5.07 16.61 11.94
CA PRO A 3 -6.05 16.06 11.00
C PRO A 3 -5.56 16.06 9.54
N ILE A 4 -4.73 17.04 9.16
CA ILE A 4 -4.12 17.11 7.81
C ILE A 4 -3.15 15.94 7.62
N ARG A 5 -2.34 15.62 8.65
CA ARG A 5 -1.44 14.46 8.62
C ARG A 5 -2.22 13.15 8.59
N ALA A 6 -3.29 13.03 9.38
CA ALA A 6 -4.14 11.84 9.38
C ALA A 6 -4.79 11.59 8.01
N PHE A 7 -5.32 12.63 7.38
CA PHE A 7 -5.89 12.54 6.03
C PHE A 7 -4.84 12.16 4.98
N ARG A 8 -3.66 12.80 5.03
CA ARG A 8 -2.56 12.49 4.12
C ARG A 8 -2.12 11.02 4.26
N ASN A 9 -1.98 10.53 5.48
CA ASN A 9 -1.58 9.14 5.73
C ASN A 9 -2.66 8.17 5.24
N TRP A 10 -3.93 8.45 5.52
CA TRP A 10 -5.04 7.66 4.97
C TRP A 10 -5.00 7.63 3.44
N ARG A 11 -4.79 8.77 2.77
CA ARG A 11 -4.70 8.83 1.31
C ARG A 11 -3.53 7.99 0.77
N MET A 12 -2.32 8.15 1.32
CA MET A 12 -1.13 7.39 0.87
C MET A 12 -1.30 5.88 1.08
N TYR A 13 -1.90 5.47 2.19
CA TYR A 13 -2.21 4.06 2.45
C TYR A 13 -3.12 3.50 1.38
N ASN A 14 -4.27 4.14 1.15
CA ASN A 14 -5.27 3.66 0.18
C ASN A 14 -4.73 3.65 -1.25
N GLU A 15 -3.93 4.65 -1.62
CA GLU A 15 -3.26 4.71 -2.91
C GLU A 15 -2.30 3.53 -3.09
N THR A 16 -1.44 3.27 -2.10
CA THR A 16 -0.49 2.14 -2.13
C THR A 16 -1.22 0.79 -2.23
N VAL A 17 -2.26 0.59 -1.42
CA VAL A 17 -3.09 -0.62 -1.47
C VAL A 17 -3.73 -0.78 -2.84
N ARG A 18 -4.28 0.30 -3.42
CA ARG A 18 -4.94 0.27 -4.72
C ARG A 18 -3.97 -0.07 -5.84
N GLU A 19 -2.80 0.57 -5.88
CA GLU A 19 -1.81 0.34 -6.94
C GLU A 19 -1.23 -1.07 -6.86
N LEU A 20 -0.85 -1.57 -5.67
CA LEU A 20 -0.37 -2.94 -5.53
C LEU A 20 -1.45 -3.98 -5.85
N ASN A 21 -2.72 -3.71 -5.52
CA ASN A 21 -3.81 -4.64 -5.85
C ASN A 21 -4.12 -4.74 -7.35
N ARG A 22 -3.75 -3.73 -8.15
CA ARG A 22 -3.87 -3.76 -9.62
C ARG A 22 -2.84 -4.67 -10.27
N LEU A 23 -1.74 -4.98 -9.58
CA LEU A 23 -0.73 -5.90 -10.07
C LEU A 23 -1.25 -7.35 -9.98
N ASN A 24 -0.93 -8.12 -11.02
CA ASN A 24 -1.21 -9.55 -11.04
C ASN A 24 -0.17 -10.34 -10.20
N ALA A 25 -0.42 -11.64 -10.00
CA ALA A 25 0.43 -12.47 -9.16
C ALA A 25 1.90 -12.54 -9.65
N ARG A 26 2.14 -12.52 -10.96
CA ARG A 26 3.49 -12.53 -11.52
C ARG A 26 4.21 -11.21 -11.26
N GLN A 27 3.56 -10.08 -11.54
CA GLN A 27 4.12 -8.74 -11.28
C GLN A 27 4.44 -8.53 -9.79
N LEU A 28 3.57 -9.02 -8.90
CA LEU A 28 3.84 -8.99 -7.46
C LEU A 28 5.03 -9.89 -7.10
N ASN A 29 5.12 -11.09 -7.69
CA ASN A 29 6.23 -12.00 -7.48
C ASN A 29 7.57 -11.43 -7.98
N ASP A 30 7.58 -10.75 -9.13
CA ASP A 30 8.76 -10.08 -9.70
C ASP A 30 9.28 -8.97 -8.76
N LEU A 31 8.40 -8.35 -7.98
CA LEU A 31 8.75 -7.38 -6.94
C LEU A 31 9.12 -8.03 -5.59
N GLY A 32 9.03 -9.35 -5.47
CA GLY A 32 9.21 -10.08 -4.21
C GLY A 32 8.11 -9.81 -3.20
N ILE A 33 6.90 -9.44 -3.64
CA ILE A 33 5.76 -9.09 -2.80
C ILE A 33 4.72 -10.21 -2.87
N ASN A 34 4.25 -10.71 -1.71
CA ASN A 34 3.03 -11.50 -1.66
C ASN A 34 1.80 -10.60 -1.53
N ARG A 35 0.66 -11.02 -2.08
CA ARG A 35 -0.60 -10.27 -1.97
C ARG A 35 -1.02 -10.02 -0.51
N ALA A 36 -0.68 -10.94 0.40
CA ALA A 36 -0.90 -10.80 1.84
C ALA A 36 -0.04 -9.69 2.49
N ASP A 37 1.09 -9.32 1.87
CA ASP A 37 1.98 -8.27 2.38
C ASP A 37 1.53 -6.86 2.01
N ILE A 38 0.58 -6.70 1.09
CA ILE A 38 0.16 -5.38 0.56
C ILE A 38 -0.24 -4.42 1.68
N GLU A 39 -1.07 -4.84 2.62
CA GLU A 39 -1.46 -3.97 3.75
C GLU A 39 -0.27 -3.60 4.63
N ARG A 40 0.61 -4.57 4.91
CA ARG A 40 1.81 -4.34 5.71
C ARG A 40 2.75 -3.35 5.04
N ILE A 41 2.93 -3.45 3.73
CA ILE A 41 3.76 -2.53 2.93
C ILE A 41 3.13 -1.15 2.90
N ALA A 42 1.82 -1.05 2.67
CA ALA A 42 1.11 0.22 2.66
C ALA A 42 1.20 0.95 4.02
N ARG A 43 1.19 0.23 5.15
CA ARG A 43 1.43 0.82 6.48
C ARG A 43 2.88 1.29 6.69
N LYS A 44 3.86 0.60 6.10
CA LYS A 44 5.28 0.99 6.15
C LYS A 44 5.59 2.24 5.33
N ALA A 45 4.73 2.61 4.38
CA ALA A 45 4.89 3.79 3.54
C ALA A 45 4.33 5.09 4.16
N LEU A 46 3.73 5.01 5.36
CA LEU A 46 3.17 6.16 6.11
C LEU A 46 4.20 6.83 7.01
#